data_AF-A0A2E0R9G7-F1
#
_entry.id   AF-A0A2E0R9G7-F1
#
_cell.length_a   1.000
_cell.length_b   1.000
_cell.length_c   1.000
_cell.angle_alpha   90.00
_cell.angle_beta   90.00
_cell.angle_gamma   90.00
#
_symmetry.space_group_name_H-M   'P 1'
#
loop_
_entity.id
_entity.type
_entity.pdbx_description
1 polymer ?
#
loop_
_entity_poly.entity_id
_entity_poly.type
_entity_poly.pdbx_seq_one_letter_code
_entity_poly.pdbx_strand_id
1 'polypeptide(L)'
;MKSGGRSMDDEFENAIQKIKTKTSSNERDRLYELIGLLILFGGAVLTLISYFVAGSQNSGNVAIDNLEHNEHIILAIFGVALSVIGGFIYLRFSIGRFLRFWLLRQIHENNKSAGN
;
A
#
# COMPACT_ATOMS: atom_id res chain seq x y z
N MET A 1 -40.21 22.25 31.72
CA MET A 1 -40.06 20.99 30.95
C MET A 1 -39.06 21.23 29.81
N LYS A 2 -37.75 21.09 30.06
CA LYS A 2 -36.68 21.32 29.07
C LYS A 2 -35.61 20.25 29.26
N SER A 3 -35.86 19.05 28.73
CA SER A 3 -34.94 17.89 28.87
C SER A 3 -34.83 17.05 27.59
N GLY A 4 -35.08 17.64 26.41
CA GLY A 4 -35.01 16.93 25.12
C GLY A 4 -33.80 17.29 24.23
N GLY A 5 -33.00 18.29 24.60
CA GLY A 5 -31.88 18.77 23.77
C GLY A 5 -30.60 17.94 23.92
N ARG A 6 -30.21 17.59 25.16
CA ARG A 6 -28.94 16.91 25.44
C ARG A 6 -28.83 15.52 24.80
N SER A 7 -29.91 14.73 24.80
CA SER A 7 -29.87 13.36 24.24
C SER A 7 -29.67 13.33 22.72
N MET A 8 -30.19 14.32 21.99
CA MET A 8 -30.07 14.38 20.53
C MET A 8 -28.67 14.82 20.12
N ASP A 9 -28.07 15.75 20.86
CA ASP A 9 -26.68 16.15 20.65
C ASP A 9 -25.74 14.97 20.94
N ASP A 10 -25.99 14.23 22.03
CA ASP A 10 -25.20 13.05 22.41
C ASP A 10 -25.36 11.88 21.42
N GLU A 11 -26.57 11.63 20.90
CA GLU A 11 -26.84 10.63 19.86
C GLU A 11 -26.21 11.02 18.52
N PHE A 12 -26.28 12.31 18.17
CA PHE A 12 -25.68 12.84 16.95
C PHE A 12 -24.16 12.79 17.03
N GLU A 13 -23.56 13.15 18.16
CA GLU A 13 -22.11 13.05 18.38
C GLU A 13 -21.63 11.60 18.35
N ASN A 14 -22.40 10.65 18.92
CA ASN A 14 -22.13 9.22 18.78
C ASN A 14 -22.24 8.72 17.33
N ALA A 15 -23.25 9.18 16.59
CA ALA A 15 -23.41 8.83 15.18
C ALA A 15 -22.24 9.37 14.34
N ILE A 16 -21.81 10.62 14.59
CA ILE A 16 -20.65 11.21 13.94
C ILE A 16 -19.36 10.47 14.32
N GLN A 17 -19.15 10.11 15.59
CA GLN A 17 -17.99 9.29 15.98
C GLN A 17 -18.01 7.92 15.32
N LYS A 18 -19.18 7.27 15.21
CA LYS A 18 -19.34 5.97 14.56
C LYS A 18 -19.08 6.03 13.05
N ILE A 19 -19.43 7.13 12.39
CA ILE A 19 -19.11 7.37 10.99
C ILE A 19 -17.61 7.70 10.83
N LYS A 20 -17.06 8.57 11.68
CA LYS A 20 -15.65 8.97 11.65
C LYS A 20 -14.70 7.78 11.88
N THR A 21 -15.06 6.87 12.79
CA THR A 21 -14.32 5.61 13.02
C THR A 21 -14.41 4.64 11.85
N LYS A 22 -15.55 4.58 11.15
CA LYS A 22 -15.66 3.87 9.85
C LYS A 22 -14.81 4.52 8.75
N THR A 23 -14.77 5.85 8.67
CA THR A 23 -13.92 6.57 7.70
C THR A 23 -12.43 6.38 8.00
N SER A 24 -12.04 6.26 9.27
CA SER A 24 -10.65 5.97 9.68
C SER A 24 -10.12 4.64 9.13
N SER A 25 -10.97 3.64 8.87
CA SER A 25 -10.51 2.40 8.22
C SER A 25 -10.05 2.64 6.78
N ASN A 26 -10.67 3.60 6.08
CA ASN A 26 -10.34 3.95 4.71
C ASN A 26 -8.96 4.64 4.60
N GLU A 27 -8.58 5.40 5.63
CA GLU A 27 -7.28 6.03 5.71
C GLU A 27 -6.15 5.03 5.98
N ARG A 28 -6.42 4.03 6.83
CA ARG A 28 -5.49 2.90 7.04
C ARG A 28 -5.30 2.07 5.77
N ASP A 29 -6.37 1.76 5.04
CA ASP A 29 -6.29 1.03 3.77
C ASP A 29 -5.39 1.77 2.75
N ARG A 30 -5.52 3.11 2.65
CA ARG A 30 -4.64 3.97 1.83
C ARG A 30 -3.19 3.97 2.29
N LEU A 31 -2.97 4.00 3.60
CA LEU A 31 -1.63 3.99 4.18
C LEU A 31 -0.91 2.68 3.82
N TYR A 32 -1.60 1.54 3.94
CA TYR A 32 -1.04 0.23 3.55
C TYR A 32 -0.77 0.13 2.05
N GLU A 33 -1.63 0.71 1.20
CA GLU A 33 -1.40 0.81 -0.24
C GLU A 33 -0.10 1.60 -0.54
N LEU A 34 0.07 2.76 0.10
CA LEU A 34 1.23 3.63 -0.10
C LEU A 34 2.52 2.98 0.42
N ILE A 35 2.47 2.37 1.60
CA ILE A 35 3.60 1.63 2.18
C ILE A 35 3.98 0.44 1.27
N GLY A 36 3.01 -0.33 0.79
CA GLY A 36 3.26 -1.45 -0.13
C GLY A 36 3.93 -0.99 -1.43
N LEU A 37 3.46 0.13 -2.01
CA LEU A 37 4.05 0.75 -3.18
C LEU A 37 5.50 1.19 -2.92
N LEU A 38 5.75 1.85 -1.78
CA LEU A 38 7.09 2.30 -1.39
C LEU A 38 8.05 1.13 -1.18
N ILE A 39 7.60 0.03 -0.58
CA ILE A 39 8.40 -1.19 -0.40
C ILE A 39 8.70 -1.84 -1.75
N LEU A 40 7.72 -1.91 -2.66
CA LEU A 40 7.92 -2.46 -4.00
C LEU A 40 8.98 -1.65 -4.77
N PHE A 41 8.82 -0.33 -4.86
CA PHE A 41 9.77 0.51 -5.57
C PHE A 41 11.14 0.54 -4.87
N GLY A 42 11.15 0.57 -3.54
CA GLY A 42 12.38 0.52 -2.75
C GLY A 42 13.19 -0.75 -3.00
N GLY A 43 12.54 -1.92 -3.01
CA GLY A 43 13.19 -3.20 -3.31
C GLY A 43 13.72 -3.27 -4.75
N ALA A 44 12.94 -2.78 -5.73
CA ALA A 44 13.36 -2.72 -7.12
C ALA A 44 14.60 -1.80 -7.32
N VAL A 45 14.60 -0.62 -6.70
CA VAL A 45 15.73 0.32 -6.75
C VAL A 45 16.96 -0.28 -6.08
N LEU A 46 16.80 -0.93 -4.91
CA LEU A 46 17.90 -1.60 -4.22
C LEU A 46 18.54 -2.70 -5.08
N THR A 47 17.71 -3.47 -5.79
CA THR A 47 18.17 -4.52 -6.72
C THR A 47 18.98 -3.91 -7.88
N LEU A 48 18.50 -2.82 -8.47
CA LEU A 48 19.18 -2.09 -9.53
C LEU A 48 20.54 -1.54 -9.06
N ILE A 49 20.57 -0.92 -7.87
CA ILE A 49 21.82 -0.41 -7.28
C ILE A 49 22.81 -1.56 -7.09
N SER A 50 22.37 -2.69 -6.53
CA SER A 50 23.23 -3.86 -6.33
C SER A 50 23.82 -4.38 -7.65
N TYR A 51 23.01 -4.44 -8.71
CA TYR A 51 23.48 -4.86 -10.04
C TYR A 51 24.56 -3.92 -10.61
N PHE A 52 24.35 -2.60 -10.53
CA PHE A 52 25.32 -1.63 -11.01
C PHE A 52 26.61 -1.64 -10.20
N VAL A 53 26.52 -1.78 -8.87
CA VAL A 53 27.68 -1.87 -7.98
C VAL A 53 28.46 -3.16 -8.26
N ALA A 54 27.79 -4.31 -8.38
CA ALA A 54 28.40 -5.58 -8.76
C ALA A 54 29.15 -5.50 -10.10
N GLY A 55 28.58 -4.83 -11.10
CA GLY A 55 29.20 -4.67 -12.42
C GLY A 55 30.41 -3.71 -12.44
N SER A 56 30.55 -2.84 -11.45
CA SER A 56 31.65 -1.87 -11.36
C SER A 56 32.90 -2.39 -10.64
N GLN A 57 32.81 -3.54 -9.97
CA GLN A 57 33.93 -4.15 -9.24
C GLN A 57 34.73 -5.04 -10.20
N ASN A 58 35.86 -4.52 -10.68
CA ASN A 58 36.88 -5.27 -11.39
C ASN A 58 38.24 -4.89 -10.81
N SER A 59 38.65 -5.61 -9.75
CA SER A 59 39.90 -5.35 -9.04
C SER A 59 41.10 -6.03 -9.72
N GLY A 60 40.87 -6.86 -10.74
CA GLY A 60 41.90 -7.61 -11.45
C GLY A 60 42.46 -8.80 -10.66
N ASN A 61 41.90 -9.07 -9.47
CA ASN A 61 42.24 -10.20 -8.62
C ASN A 61 41.00 -11.07 -8.40
N VAL A 62 40.96 -12.20 -9.12
CA VAL A 62 39.81 -13.12 -9.19
C VAL A 62 39.32 -13.63 -7.83
N ALA A 63 40.18 -13.72 -6.81
CA ALA A 63 39.76 -14.17 -5.47
C ALA A 63 38.96 -13.10 -4.71
N ILE A 64 39.31 -11.82 -4.88
CA ILE A 64 38.61 -10.69 -4.24
C ILE A 64 37.32 -10.40 -4.99
N ASP A 65 37.37 -10.42 -6.32
CA ASP A 65 36.20 -10.19 -7.19
C ASP A 65 35.07 -11.21 -6.89
N ASN A 66 35.39 -12.47 -6.56
CA ASN A 66 34.38 -13.47 -6.21
C ASN A 66 33.67 -13.18 -4.88
N LEU A 67 34.39 -12.74 -3.84
CA LEU A 67 33.78 -12.48 -2.54
C LEU A 67 32.81 -11.29 -2.62
N GLU A 68 33.27 -10.18 -3.19
CA GLU A 68 32.46 -8.98 -3.40
C GLU A 68 31.23 -9.29 -4.26
N HIS A 69 31.38 -10.06 -5.34
CA HIS A 69 30.26 -10.43 -6.22
C HIS A 69 29.18 -11.26 -5.51
N ASN A 70 29.55 -12.15 -4.59
CA ASN A 70 28.58 -12.95 -3.83
C ASN A 70 27.74 -12.08 -2.86
N GLU A 71 28.36 -11.09 -2.23
CA GLU A 71 27.66 -10.16 -1.34
C GLU A 71 26.60 -9.33 -2.09
N HIS A 72 26.94 -8.85 -3.29
CA HIS A 72 26.00 -8.10 -4.13
C HIS A 72 24.88 -8.98 -4.71
N ILE A 73 25.16 -10.26 -4.98
CA ILE A 73 24.12 -11.24 -5.35
C ILE A 73 23.11 -11.43 -4.22
N ILE A 74 23.57 -11.56 -2.97
CA ILE A 74 22.68 -11.71 -1.81
C ILE A 74 21.82 -10.47 -1.65
N LEU A 75 22.40 -9.26 -1.78
CA LEU A 75 21.65 -8.00 -1.75
C LEU A 75 20.63 -7.89 -2.88
N ALA A 76 20.98 -8.34 -4.10
CA ALA A 76 20.07 -8.33 -5.24
C ALA A 76 18.88 -9.28 -5.01
N ILE A 77 19.13 -10.51 -4.54
CA ILE A 77 18.07 -11.48 -4.23
C ILE A 77 17.16 -10.94 -3.11
N PHE A 78 17.74 -10.33 -2.08
CA PHE A 78 16.98 -9.72 -1.00
C PHE A 78 16.11 -8.56 -1.49
N GLY A 79 16.64 -7.70 -2.36
CA GLY A 79 15.89 -6.62 -3.00
C GLY A 79 14.70 -7.12 -3.84
N VAL A 80 14.90 -8.20 -4.60
CA VAL A 80 13.83 -8.86 -5.37
C VAL A 80 12.76 -9.42 -4.43
N ALA A 81 13.15 -10.12 -3.36
CA ALA A 81 12.21 -10.67 -2.39
C ALA A 81 11.35 -9.57 -1.74
N LEU A 82 11.98 -8.46 -1.32
CA LEU A 82 11.26 -7.28 -0.82
C LEU A 82 10.31 -6.70 -1.85
N SER A 83 10.72 -6.61 -3.11
CA SER A 83 9.87 -6.12 -4.20
C SER A 83 8.63 -7.00 -4.40
N VAL A 84 8.77 -8.32 -4.34
CA VAL A 84 7.64 -9.26 -4.47
C VAL A 84 6.68 -9.13 -3.30
N ILE A 85 7.19 -9.05 -2.06
CA ILE A 85 6.37 -8.88 -0.86
C ILE A 85 5.62 -7.54 -0.90
N GLY A 86 6.32 -6.45 -1.24
CA GLY A 86 5.72 -5.12 -1.42
C GLY A 86 4.64 -5.11 -2.50
N GLY A 87 4.88 -5.79 -3.62
CA GLY A 87 3.90 -5.95 -4.70
C GLY A 87 2.66 -6.72 -4.29
N PHE A 88 2.81 -7.81 -3.53
CA PHE A 88 1.68 -8.56 -3.01
C PHE A 88 0.82 -7.73 -2.06
N ILE A 89 1.46 -6.99 -1.14
CA ILE A 89 0.78 -6.07 -0.22
C ILE A 89 0.03 -4.99 -1.02
N TYR A 90 0.72 -4.30 -1.94
CA TYR A 90 0.12 -3.27 -2.78
C TYR A 90 -1.10 -3.80 -3.54
N LEU A 91 -0.96 -4.95 -4.21
CA LEU A 91 -2.03 -5.54 -5.00
C LEU A 91 -3.23 -5.93 -4.13
N ARG A 92 -2.98 -6.53 -2.96
CA ARG A 92 -4.02 -6.94 -2.01
C ARG A 92 -4.88 -5.75 -1.55
N PHE A 93 -4.28 -4.62 -1.24
CA PHE A 93 -5.00 -3.42 -0.78
C PHE A 93 -5.59 -2.60 -1.94
N SER A 94 -4.92 -2.56 -3.09
CA SER A 94 -5.39 -1.87 -4.30
C SER A 94 -6.71 -2.46 -4.84
N ILE A 95 -6.82 -3.80 -4.87
CA ILE A 95 -8.04 -4.50 -5.33
C ILE A 95 -9.27 -4.12 -4.49
N GLY A 96 -9.12 -4.05 -3.15
CA GLY A 96 -10.23 -3.68 -2.25
C GLY A 96 -10.78 -2.28 -2.55
N ARG A 97 -9.89 -1.34 -2.89
CA ARG A 97 -10.26 0.02 -3.28
C ARG A 97 -10.95 0.05 -4.65
N PHE A 98 -10.42 -0.68 -5.62
CA PHE A 98 -11.01 -0.76 -6.96
C PHE A 98 -12.45 -1.32 -6.91
N LEU A 99 -12.68 -2.43 -6.21
CA LEU A 99 -14.03 -3.00 -6.07
C LEU A 99 -15.01 -2.04 -5.40
N ARG A 100 -14.58 -1.29 -4.37
CA ARG A 100 -15.44 -0.29 -3.72
C ARG A 100 -15.87 0.82 -4.69
N PHE A 101 -14.92 1.35 -5.46
CA PHE A 101 -15.24 2.34 -6.51
C PHE A 101 -16.18 1.77 -7.56
N TRP A 102 -15.94 0.52 -7.98
CA TRP A 102 -16.74 -0.16 -8.97
C TRP A 102 -18.19 -0.37 -8.49
N LEU A 103 -18.38 -0.80 -7.25
CA LEU A 103 -19.71 -0.96 -6.65
C LEU A 103 -20.44 0.37 -6.46
N LEU A 104 -19.75 1.42 -6.00
CA LEU A 104 -20.34 2.77 -5.90
C LEU A 104 -20.83 3.27 -7.24
N ARG A 105 -20.06 3.03 -8.30
CA ARG A 105 -20.43 3.37 -9.67
C ARG A 105 -21.69 2.61 -10.11
N GLN A 106 -21.73 1.30 -9.89
CA GLN A 106 -22.89 0.46 -10.23
C GLN A 106 -24.18 0.90 -9.53
N ILE A 107 -24.11 1.22 -8.23
CA ILE A 107 -25.28 1.73 -7.48
C ILE A 107 -25.76 3.07 -8.06
N HIS A 108 -24.83 3.97 -8.40
CA HIS A 108 -25.16 5.25 -9.00
C HIS A 108 -25.82 5.10 -10.38
N GLU A 109 -25.33 4.17 -11.21
CA GLU A 109 -25.90 3.83 -12.51
C GLU A 109 -27.31 3.23 -12.37
N ASN A 110 -27.52 2.30 -11.42
CA ASN A 110 -28.85 1.73 -11.16
C ASN A 110 -29.87 2.76 -10.66
N ASN A 111 -29.46 3.67 -9.77
CA ASN A 111 -30.36 4.72 -9.26
C ASN A 111 -30.78 5.71 -10.35
N LYS A 112 -29.90 6.00 -11.32
CA LYS A 112 -30.26 6.80 -12.50
C LYS A 112 -31.24 6.10 -13.42
N SER A 113 -31.16 4.78 -13.55
CA SER A 113 -32.08 3.99 -14.37
C SER A 113 -33.45 3.79 -13.71
N ALA A 114 -33.52 3.75 -12.39
CA ALA A 114 -34.76 3.59 -11.62
C ALA A 114 -35.52 4.91 -11.36
N GLY A 115 -34.87 6.06 -11.59
CA GLY A 115 -35.48 7.39 -11.46
C GLY A 115 -36.13 7.93 -12.74
N ASN A 116 -36.28 7.08 -13.76
CA ASN A 116 -36.90 7.40 -15.05
C ASN A 116 -38.19 6.61 -15.24
#